data_AF-B3RKK9-F1
#
_entry.id   AF-B3RKK9-F1
#
_cell.length_a   1.000
_cell.length_b   1.000
_cell.length_c   1.000
_cell.angle_alpha   90.00
_cell.angle_beta   90.00
_cell.angle_gamma   90.00
#
_symmetry.space_group_name_H-M   'P 1'
#
loop_
_entity.id
_entity.type
_entity.pdbx_description
1 polymer ?
#
loop_
_entity_poly.entity_id
_entity_poly.type
_entity_poly.pdbx_seq_one_letter_code
_entity_poly.pdbx_strand_id
1 'polypeptide(L)'
;MESDDEDVNFYINRGAFTIQQEYWHKLWKHTKRHHSVEGEEAENQIRGNRSLSKVLVRIAPTITPGMITEERIICIQNSISDLHYNFTGLQFFEIKKSRPMSGLMEIAKDMIKESLPIKCLEAVILSIYFTCGLEGLDRFPISIKSCFNSHHHRHVVLGIHYSGRYGALGLSRRRTLMYKPLIYRSLMDLIQQYKTSSEEC
;
A
#
# COMPACT_ATOMS: atom_id res chain seq x y z
N MET A 1 3.60 23.29 24.09
CA MET A 1 3.59 22.03 24.85
C MET A 1 3.23 20.94 23.87
N GLU A 2 4.24 20.28 23.31
CA GLU A 2 4.09 19.16 22.38
C GLU A 2 3.59 17.96 23.18
N SER A 3 2.30 17.65 23.05
CA SER A 3 1.68 16.49 23.67
C SER A 3 2.04 15.22 22.90
N ASP A 4 2.81 14.35 23.55
CA ASP A 4 2.84 12.89 23.41
C ASP A 4 2.83 12.31 21.99
N ASP A 5 3.96 12.47 21.28
CA ASP A 5 4.34 11.71 20.07
C ASP A 5 4.79 10.26 20.41
N GLU A 6 4.50 9.78 21.63
CA GLU A 6 5.06 8.54 22.18
C GLU A 6 4.32 7.26 21.78
N ASP A 7 3.16 7.28 21.12
CA ASP A 7 2.48 6.02 20.71
C ASP A 7 1.93 6.05 19.28
N VAL A 8 2.67 6.69 18.36
CA VAL A 8 2.27 6.77 16.96
C VAL A 8 2.80 5.57 16.17
N ASN A 9 1.88 4.72 15.69
CA ASN A 9 2.20 3.55 14.84
C ASN A 9 3.02 3.90 13.58
N PHE A 10 2.84 5.11 13.04
CA PHE A 10 3.63 5.66 11.93
C PHE A 10 3.32 7.15 11.74
N TYR A 11 4.30 7.91 11.24
CA TYR A 11 4.13 9.30 10.83
C TYR A 11 3.59 9.41 9.39
N ILE A 12 3.03 10.56 9.05
CA ILE A 12 2.57 10.87 7.68
C ILE A 12 3.35 12.08 7.17
N ASN A 13 4.02 11.94 6.03
CA ASN A 13 4.61 13.06 5.31
C ASN A 13 3.49 13.93 4.72
N ARG A 14 3.44 15.21 5.12
CA ARG A 14 2.49 16.20 4.57
C ARG A 14 3.16 17.23 3.66
N GLY A 15 4.48 17.17 3.52
CA GLY A 15 5.24 18.01 2.60
C GLY A 15 5.28 17.43 1.17
N ALA A 16 5.71 18.25 0.22
CA ALA A 16 6.05 17.80 -1.12
C ALA A 16 7.34 16.95 -1.12
N PHE A 17 7.64 16.31 -2.25
CA PHE A 17 8.95 15.72 -2.50
C PHE A 17 9.90 16.80 -3.05
N THR A 18 11.16 16.89 -2.62
CA THR A 18 11.92 16.02 -1.69
C THR A 18 11.47 16.12 -0.23
N ILE A 19 11.57 15.00 0.51
CA ILE A 19 11.12 14.89 1.91
C ILE A 19 11.83 15.95 2.78
N GLN A 20 11.06 16.76 3.49
CA GLN A 20 11.58 17.80 4.37
C GLN A 20 12.34 17.20 5.56
N GLN A 21 13.32 17.95 6.07
CA GLN A 21 14.23 17.50 7.13
C GLN A 21 13.50 17.03 8.40
N GLU A 22 12.37 17.66 8.74
CA GLU A 22 11.54 17.27 9.88
C GLU A 22 10.99 15.83 9.77
N TYR A 23 10.44 15.46 8.62
CA TYR A 23 9.90 14.12 8.37
C TYR A 23 11.01 13.09 8.19
N TRP A 24 12.11 13.51 7.56
CA TRP A 24 13.30 12.67 7.44
C TRP A 24 13.88 12.30 8.81
N HIS A 25 13.92 13.24 9.75
CA HIS A 25 14.31 12.97 11.12
C HIS A 25 13.32 12.05 11.84
N LYS A 26 12.00 12.27 11.68
CA LYS A 26 10.96 11.40 12.25
C LYS A 26 11.07 9.94 11.79
N LEU A 27 11.41 9.71 10.52
CA LEU A 27 11.64 8.37 9.97
C LEU A 27 12.76 7.66 10.75
N TRP A 28 13.96 8.23 10.81
CA TRP A 28 15.10 7.60 11.48
C TRP A 28 14.90 7.47 13.00
N LYS A 29 14.23 8.45 13.62
CA LYS A 29 13.82 8.36 15.03
C LYS A 29 12.89 7.16 15.26
N HIS A 30 11.92 6.93 14.38
CA HIS A 30 11.03 5.77 14.46
C HIS A 30 11.78 4.45 14.26
N THR A 31 12.67 4.36 13.28
CA THR A 31 13.47 3.15 13.01
C THR A 31 14.27 2.72 14.24
N LYS A 32 15.04 3.64 14.85
CA LYS A 32 15.84 3.34 16.05
C LYS A 32 14.99 2.93 17.25
N ARG A 33 13.79 3.50 17.38
CA ARG A 33 12.89 3.15 18.46
C ARG A 33 12.41 1.69 18.38
N HIS A 34 12.09 1.22 17.17
CA HIS A 34 11.58 -0.14 16.96
C HIS A 34 12.68 -1.19 16.79
N HIS A 35 13.88 -0.78 16.40
CA HIS A 35 15.05 -1.62 16.22
C HIS A 35 16.23 -0.93 16.92
N SER A 36 16.41 -1.13 18.22
CA SER A 36 17.36 -0.37 19.05
C SER A 36 18.78 -0.30 18.45
N VAL A 37 19.59 -1.34 18.65
CA VAL A 37 20.98 -1.41 18.16
C VAL A 37 21.00 -1.50 16.63
N GLU A 38 20.13 -2.31 16.04
CA GLU A 38 20.12 -2.55 14.59
C GLU A 38 19.68 -1.30 13.80
N GLY A 39 18.84 -0.45 14.38
CA GLY A 39 18.37 0.78 13.75
C GLY A 39 19.42 1.89 13.77
N GLU A 40 20.23 1.98 14.82
CA GLU A 40 21.40 2.88 14.85
C GLU A 40 22.45 2.45 13.84
N GLU A 41 22.75 1.16 13.77
CA GLU A 41 23.66 0.59 12.77
C GLU A 41 23.14 0.84 11.35
N ALA A 42 21.85 0.61 11.09
CA ALA A 42 21.23 0.87 9.81
C ALA A 42 21.29 2.36 9.43
N GLU A 43 21.04 3.27 10.37
CA GLU A 43 21.15 4.70 10.13
C GLU A 43 22.56 5.09 9.68
N ASN A 44 23.59 4.61 10.40
CA ASN A 44 24.99 4.91 10.11
C ASN A 44 25.45 4.31 8.77
N GLN A 45 24.96 3.12 8.40
CA GLN A 45 25.31 2.46 7.15
C GLN A 45 24.63 3.10 5.92
N ILE A 46 23.42 3.62 6.09
CA ILE A 46 22.59 4.11 4.97
C ILE A 46 22.75 5.63 4.77
N ARG A 47 22.73 6.43 5.84
CA ARG A 47 22.71 7.89 5.70
C ARG A 47 24.03 8.42 5.13
N GLY A 48 23.95 9.15 4.03
CA GLY A 48 25.12 9.74 3.35
C GLY A 48 25.97 8.75 2.56
N ASN A 49 25.61 7.47 2.55
CA ASN A 49 26.32 6.44 1.81
C ASN A 49 26.10 6.61 0.29
N ARG A 50 27.17 6.92 -0.44
CA ARG A 50 27.15 7.14 -1.91
C ARG A 50 27.20 5.84 -2.72
N SER A 51 27.45 4.71 -2.08
CA SER A 51 27.59 3.39 -2.70
C SER A 51 26.30 2.57 -2.64
N LEU A 52 25.18 3.15 -2.17
CA LEU A 52 23.89 2.48 -2.18
C LEU A 52 23.46 2.17 -3.62
N SER A 53 22.98 0.95 -3.83
CA SER A 53 22.45 0.51 -5.11
C SER A 53 21.31 1.42 -5.55
N LYS A 54 21.37 1.91 -6.79
CA LYS A 54 20.27 2.68 -7.38
C LYS A 54 19.09 1.75 -7.58
N VAL A 55 17.97 2.05 -6.93
CA VAL A 55 16.71 1.33 -7.14
C VAL A 55 16.19 1.69 -8.54
N LEU A 56 15.80 0.66 -9.31
CA LEU A 56 15.17 0.87 -10.61
C LEU A 56 13.80 1.53 -10.39
N VAL A 57 13.56 2.67 -11.05
CA VAL A 57 12.25 3.31 -11.06
C VAL A 57 11.26 2.34 -11.68
N ARG A 58 10.19 2.00 -10.95
CA ARG A 58 9.19 1.02 -11.38
C ARG A 58 8.17 1.74 -12.26
N ILE A 59 7.96 1.22 -13.47
CA ILE A 59 7.05 1.79 -14.45
C ILE A 59 5.63 1.27 -14.16
N ALA A 60 4.62 2.08 -14.49
CA ALA A 60 3.21 1.68 -14.51
C ALA A 60 3.00 0.30 -15.21
N PRO A 61 1.94 -0.45 -14.88
CA PRO A 61 1.70 -1.78 -15.43
C PRO A 61 1.70 -1.76 -16.96
N THR A 62 2.52 -2.61 -17.56
CA THR A 62 2.54 -2.81 -19.02
C THR A 62 1.34 -3.66 -19.42
N ILE A 63 0.25 -3.00 -19.80
CA ILE A 63 -0.96 -3.64 -20.31
C ILE A 63 -0.96 -3.54 -21.83
N THR A 64 -1.01 -4.67 -22.53
CA THR A 64 -1.13 -4.71 -23.99
C THR A 64 -2.58 -4.97 -24.41
N PRO A 65 -3.01 -4.51 -25.60
CA PRO A 65 -4.40 -4.67 -26.04
C PRO A 65 -4.88 -6.14 -26.09
N GLY A 66 -3.99 -7.09 -26.33
CA GLY A 66 -4.32 -8.52 -26.42
C GLY A 66 -4.54 -9.23 -25.08
N MET A 67 -4.20 -8.59 -23.96
CA MET A 67 -4.35 -9.21 -22.64
C MET A 67 -5.81 -9.30 -22.23
N ILE A 68 -6.22 -10.45 -21.69
CA ILE A 68 -7.53 -10.61 -21.05
C ILE A 68 -7.54 -9.90 -19.68
N THR A 69 -8.73 -9.55 -19.19
CA THR A 69 -8.89 -8.74 -17.96
C THR A 69 -8.18 -9.34 -16.75
N GLU A 70 -8.20 -10.66 -16.61
CA GLU A 70 -7.53 -11.41 -15.54
C GLU A 70 -6.01 -11.23 -15.58
N GLU A 71 -5.40 -11.27 -16.78
CA GLU A 71 -3.97 -11.03 -16.97
C GLU A 71 -3.62 -9.58 -16.64
N ARG A 72 -4.47 -8.62 -17.04
CA ARG A 72 -4.29 -7.20 -16.71
C ARG A 72 -4.28 -6.99 -15.21
N ILE A 73 -5.19 -7.63 -14.48
CA ILE A 73 -5.28 -7.57 -13.02
C ILE A 73 -4.02 -8.13 -12.35
N ILE A 74 -3.48 -9.25 -12.86
CA ILE A 74 -2.21 -9.81 -12.37
C ILE A 74 -1.06 -8.81 -12.58
N CYS A 75 -0.94 -8.22 -13.77
CA CYS A 75 0.08 -7.19 -14.05
C CYS A 75 -0.06 -5.97 -13.15
N ILE A 76 -1.30 -5.52 -12.88
CA ILE A 76 -1.59 -4.42 -11.95
C ILE A 76 -1.12 -4.79 -10.54
N GLN A 77 -1.49 -5.98 -10.04
CA GLN A 77 -1.08 -6.43 -8.70
C GLN A 77 0.45 -6.54 -8.58
N ASN A 78 1.13 -7.06 -9.61
CA ASN A 78 2.59 -7.15 -9.62
C ASN A 78 3.22 -5.76 -9.54
N SER A 79 2.70 -4.80 -10.32
CA SER A 79 3.18 -3.42 -10.30
C SER A 79 3.00 -2.75 -8.93
N ILE A 80 1.88 -3.02 -8.24
CA ILE A 80 1.64 -2.54 -6.86
C ILE A 80 2.61 -3.22 -5.89
N SER A 81 2.87 -4.52 -6.07
CA SER A 81 3.74 -5.30 -5.19
C SER A 81 5.21 -4.90 -5.31
N ASP A 82 5.63 -4.48 -6.50
CA ASP A 82 6.98 -4.00 -6.81
C ASP A 82 7.36 -2.69 -6.10
N LEU A 83 6.38 -1.91 -5.63
CA LEU A 83 6.61 -0.76 -4.76
C LEU A 83 7.01 -1.18 -3.34
N HIS A 84 6.71 -2.42 -2.95
CA HIS A 84 6.89 -2.99 -1.62
C HIS A 84 6.01 -2.36 -0.54
N TYR A 85 5.70 -3.17 0.48
CA TYR A 85 5.01 -2.68 1.67
C TYR A 85 5.93 -1.76 2.47
N ASN A 86 5.43 -0.59 2.88
CA ASN A 86 6.21 0.39 3.60
C ASN A 86 6.36 0.03 5.09
N PHE A 87 7.57 -0.40 5.46
CA PHE A 87 8.00 -0.70 6.83
C PHE A 87 8.79 0.43 7.50
N THR A 88 8.96 1.59 6.85
CA THR A 88 9.85 2.65 7.34
C THR A 88 9.30 3.44 8.54
N GLY A 89 8.01 3.28 8.85
CA GLY A 89 7.33 4.09 9.87
C GLY A 89 6.94 5.50 9.43
N LEU A 90 7.27 5.90 8.20
CA LEU A 90 6.80 7.14 7.58
C LEU A 90 5.96 6.80 6.33
N GLN A 91 4.68 7.12 6.35
CA GLN A 91 3.83 7.09 5.15
C GLN A 91 4.19 8.28 4.26
N PHE A 92 4.61 8.01 3.02
CA PHE A 92 5.13 9.05 2.12
C PHE A 92 4.04 9.87 1.43
N PHE A 93 2.86 9.28 1.19
CA PHE A 93 1.77 9.93 0.49
C PHE A 93 0.56 10.12 1.42
N GLU A 94 0.18 11.38 1.70
CA GLU A 94 -1.00 11.67 2.52
C GLU A 94 -2.29 11.37 1.75
N ILE A 95 -3.14 10.48 2.29
CA ILE A 95 -4.45 10.19 1.71
C ILE A 95 -5.54 10.62 2.68
N LYS A 96 -6.27 11.66 2.28
CA LYS A 96 -7.52 12.07 2.93
C LYS A 96 -8.68 11.38 2.22
N LYS A 97 -9.37 10.47 2.91
CA LYS A 97 -10.49 9.70 2.35
C LYS A 97 -11.65 10.56 1.85
N SER A 98 -11.79 11.78 2.37
CA SER A 98 -12.79 12.76 1.94
C SER A 98 -12.41 13.52 0.68
N ARG A 99 -11.19 13.35 0.16
CA ARG A 99 -10.71 14.06 -1.02
C ARG A 99 -11.50 13.59 -2.26
N PRO A 100 -11.89 14.50 -3.18
CA PRO A 100 -12.53 14.11 -4.43
C PRO A 100 -11.68 13.13 -5.24
N MET A 101 -12.33 12.29 -6.04
CA MET A 101 -11.66 11.24 -6.83
C MET A 101 -10.54 11.80 -7.70
N SER A 102 -10.75 12.92 -8.39
CA SER A 102 -9.72 13.59 -9.19
C SER A 102 -8.45 13.90 -8.38
N GLY A 103 -8.62 14.42 -7.15
CA GLY A 103 -7.52 14.67 -6.24
C GLY A 103 -6.81 13.40 -5.76
N LEU A 104 -7.53 12.29 -5.60
CA LEU A 104 -6.93 10.98 -5.30
C LEU A 104 -6.14 10.43 -6.49
N MET A 105 -6.61 10.66 -7.73
CA MET A 105 -5.90 10.27 -8.95
C MET A 105 -4.59 11.04 -9.14
N GLU A 106 -4.53 12.33 -8.76
CA GLU A 106 -3.25 13.05 -8.76
C GLU A 106 -2.25 12.45 -7.76
N ILE A 107 -2.70 12.04 -6.57
CA ILE A 107 -1.81 11.35 -5.61
C ILE A 107 -1.31 10.02 -6.22
N ALA A 108 -2.17 9.27 -6.94
CA ALA A 108 -1.73 8.05 -7.61
C ALA A 108 -0.63 8.31 -8.66
N LYS A 109 -0.72 9.43 -9.41
CA LYS A 109 0.33 9.84 -10.34
C LYS A 109 1.63 10.17 -9.62
N ASP A 110 1.57 10.85 -8.47
CA ASP A 110 2.73 11.10 -7.62
C ASP A 110 3.35 9.78 -7.12
N MET A 111 2.54 8.79 -6.72
CA MET A 111 3.05 7.47 -6.31
C MET A 111 3.85 6.78 -7.42
N ILE A 112 3.35 6.83 -8.66
CA ILE A 112 4.05 6.25 -9.82
C ILE A 112 5.36 6.99 -10.08
N LYS A 113 5.30 8.33 -10.10
CA LYS A 113 6.44 9.19 -10.39
C LYS A 113 7.56 9.02 -9.37
N GLU A 114 7.22 9.01 -8.08
CA GLU A 114 8.21 8.95 -6.99
C GLU A 114 8.64 7.50 -6.66
N SER A 115 7.84 6.49 -7.04
CA SER A 115 8.18 5.06 -6.91
C SER A 115 8.63 4.64 -5.50
N LEU A 116 7.98 5.18 -4.47
CA LEU A 116 8.29 4.90 -3.06
C LEU A 116 7.39 3.79 -2.48
N PRO A 117 7.84 3.09 -1.41
CA PRO A 117 7.02 2.09 -0.73
C PRO A 117 5.70 2.62 -0.20
N ILE A 118 4.66 1.80 -0.30
CA ILE A 118 3.28 2.17 0.04
C ILE A 118 2.65 1.22 1.07
N LYS A 119 1.52 1.62 1.66
CA LYS A 119 0.67 0.82 2.55
C LYS A 119 -0.67 0.47 1.88
N CYS A 120 -1.54 -0.18 2.64
CA CYS A 120 -2.81 -0.72 2.15
C CYS A 120 -3.75 0.35 1.55
N LEU A 121 -3.88 1.53 2.16
CA LEU A 121 -4.75 2.59 1.62
C LEU A 121 -4.19 3.20 0.34
N GLU A 122 -2.87 3.42 0.27
CA GLU A 122 -2.18 3.89 -0.93
C GLU A 122 -2.33 2.88 -2.09
N ALA A 123 -2.18 1.59 -1.79
CA ALA A 123 -2.40 0.53 -2.76
C ALA A 123 -3.84 0.50 -3.31
N VAL A 124 -4.85 0.81 -2.50
CA VAL A 124 -6.25 0.92 -2.97
C VAL A 124 -6.41 2.06 -3.96
N ILE A 125 -5.88 3.24 -3.67
CA ILE A 125 -5.95 4.41 -4.57
C ILE A 125 -5.21 4.12 -5.88
N LEU A 126 -4.02 3.52 -5.79
CA LEU A 126 -3.23 3.15 -6.96
C LEU A 126 -3.92 2.06 -7.80
N SER A 127 -4.57 1.08 -7.16
CA SER A 127 -5.38 0.06 -7.84
C SER A 127 -6.55 0.68 -8.60
N ILE A 128 -7.25 1.65 -8.00
CA ILE A 128 -8.34 2.38 -8.68
C ILE A 128 -7.80 3.08 -9.92
N TYR A 129 -6.66 3.76 -9.80
CA TYR A 129 -6.02 4.46 -10.91
C TYR A 129 -5.66 3.51 -12.06
N PHE A 130 -5.00 2.38 -11.77
CA PHE A 130 -4.58 1.43 -12.79
C PHE A 130 -5.71 0.63 -13.44
N THR A 131 -6.85 0.52 -12.77
CA THR A 131 -8.05 -0.18 -13.29
C THR A 131 -9.01 0.76 -14.01
N CYS A 132 -8.73 2.07 -14.06
CA CYS A 132 -9.53 3.00 -14.84
C CYS A 132 -9.52 2.60 -16.32
N GLY A 133 -10.71 2.53 -16.94
CA GLY A 133 -10.86 2.14 -18.34
C GLY A 133 -10.95 0.63 -18.60
N LEU A 134 -10.87 -0.22 -17.57
CA LEU A 134 -11.20 -1.64 -17.71
C LEU A 134 -12.72 -1.82 -17.72
N GLU A 135 -13.28 -2.03 -18.91
CA GLU A 135 -14.72 -2.20 -19.10
C GLU A 135 -15.25 -3.45 -18.38
N GLY A 136 -16.43 -3.31 -17.75
CA GLY A 136 -17.08 -4.39 -17.01
C GLY A 136 -16.42 -4.76 -15.66
N LEU A 137 -15.35 -4.07 -15.26
CA LEU A 137 -14.69 -4.29 -13.97
C LEU A 137 -15.27 -3.34 -12.91
N ASP A 138 -16.09 -3.88 -12.01
CA ASP A 138 -16.56 -3.15 -10.84
C ASP A 138 -15.48 -3.13 -9.75
N ARG A 139 -15.44 -2.04 -8.96
CA ARG A 139 -14.43 -1.83 -7.92
C ARG A 139 -15.08 -1.25 -6.68
N PHE A 140 -14.74 -1.78 -5.51
CA PHE A 140 -15.31 -1.34 -4.25
C PHE A 140 -14.32 -1.57 -3.10
N PRO A 141 -14.17 -0.64 -2.14
CA PRO A 141 -13.26 -0.83 -1.01
C PRO A 141 -13.81 -1.86 -0.03
N ILE A 142 -12.97 -2.81 0.40
CA ILE A 142 -13.27 -3.73 1.49
C ILE A 142 -12.39 -3.34 2.67
N SER A 143 -13.01 -2.85 3.75
CA SER A 143 -12.31 -2.49 4.99
C SER A 143 -12.47 -3.58 6.04
N ILE A 144 -11.36 -4.03 6.60
CA ILE A 144 -11.30 -5.09 7.61
C ILE A 144 -10.81 -4.45 8.92
N LYS A 145 -11.58 -4.63 10.00
CA LYS A 145 -11.16 -4.32 11.37
C LYS A 145 -10.97 -5.64 12.10
N SER A 146 -9.77 -5.90 12.60
CA SER A 146 -9.45 -7.06 13.43
C SER A 146 -8.99 -6.64 14.82
N CYS A 147 -8.94 -7.61 15.74
CA CYS A 147 -8.43 -7.44 17.09
C CYS A 147 -7.44 -8.58 17.38
N PHE A 148 -6.23 -8.25 17.82
CA PHE A 148 -5.22 -9.22 18.24
C PHE A 148 -4.55 -8.70 19.50
N ASN A 149 -4.48 -9.52 20.57
CA ASN A 149 -3.96 -9.13 21.88
C ASN A 149 -4.52 -7.77 22.37
N SER A 150 -5.83 -7.57 22.24
CA SER A 150 -6.53 -6.31 22.60
C SER A 150 -6.16 -5.08 21.76
N HIS A 151 -5.28 -5.23 20.75
CA HIS A 151 -4.97 -4.17 19.79
C HIS A 151 -5.85 -4.28 18.56
N HIS A 152 -6.45 -3.16 18.16
CA HIS A 152 -7.22 -3.08 16.94
C HIS A 152 -6.34 -2.77 15.73
N HIS A 153 -6.47 -3.59 14.70
CA HIS A 153 -5.82 -3.35 13.41
C HIS A 153 -6.87 -3.04 12.35
N ARG A 154 -6.53 -2.12 11.45
CA ARG A 154 -7.37 -1.75 10.31
C ARG A 154 -6.61 -2.03 9.03
N HIS A 155 -7.27 -2.69 8.10
CA HIS A 155 -6.75 -3.04 6.80
C HIS A 155 -7.78 -2.72 5.72
N VAL A 156 -7.32 -2.47 4.51
CA VAL A 156 -8.20 -2.17 3.36
C VAL A 156 -7.61 -2.76 2.09
N VAL A 157 -8.48 -3.30 1.25
CA VAL A 157 -8.17 -3.79 -0.10
C VAL A 157 -9.22 -3.26 -1.07
N LEU A 158 -8.93 -3.31 -2.37
CA LEU A 158 -9.88 -3.00 -3.42
C LEU A 158 -10.53 -4.31 -3.89
N GLY A 159 -11.75 -4.58 -3.44
CA GLY A 159 -12.57 -5.63 -4.01
C GLY A 159 -12.88 -5.32 -5.47
N ILE A 160 -12.84 -6.35 -6.30
CA ILE A 160 -13.15 -6.27 -7.72
C ILE A 160 -14.17 -7.33 -8.11
N HIS A 161 -15.03 -7.01 -9.07
CA HIS A 161 -16.00 -7.94 -9.64
C HIS A 161 -15.97 -7.83 -11.17
N TYR A 162 -15.85 -8.97 -11.84
CA TYR A 162 -15.79 -9.07 -13.29
C TYR A 162 -16.35 -10.42 -13.74
N SER A 163 -17.20 -10.42 -14.76
CA SER A 163 -17.76 -11.64 -15.36
C SER A 163 -18.35 -12.64 -14.34
N GLY A 164 -19.09 -12.12 -13.34
CA GLY A 164 -19.71 -12.93 -12.29
C GLY A 164 -18.75 -13.51 -11.25
N ARG A 165 -17.49 -13.07 -11.23
CA ARG A 165 -16.48 -13.49 -10.26
C ARG A 165 -15.98 -12.31 -9.44
N TYR A 166 -15.67 -12.58 -8.18
CA TYR A 166 -15.09 -11.66 -7.23
C TYR A 166 -13.60 -11.95 -7.04
N GLY A 167 -12.86 -10.91 -6.71
CA GLY A 167 -11.43 -10.94 -6.39
C GLY A 167 -11.04 -9.66 -5.65
N ALA A 168 -9.75 -9.42 -5.47
CA ALA A 168 -9.26 -8.20 -4.86
C ALA A 168 -7.83 -7.86 -5.24
N LEU A 169 -7.55 -6.55 -5.30
CA LEU A 169 -6.23 -5.95 -5.42
C LEU A 169 -5.85 -5.27 -4.10
N GLY A 170 -4.57 -5.22 -3.77
CA GLY A 170 -4.12 -4.45 -2.62
C GLY A 170 -2.71 -4.82 -2.16
N LEU A 171 -2.34 -4.32 -0.99
CA LEU A 171 -1.03 -4.58 -0.41
C LEU A 171 -1.13 -4.76 1.10
N SER A 172 -0.43 -5.75 1.62
CA SER A 172 -0.44 -6.11 3.03
C SER A 172 0.92 -6.64 3.45
N ARG A 173 1.20 -6.61 4.75
CA ARG A 173 2.36 -7.29 5.37
C ARG A 173 2.28 -8.81 5.17
N ARG A 174 1.07 -9.35 5.04
CA ARG A 174 0.81 -10.77 4.81
C ARG A 174 0.24 -10.99 3.42
N ARG A 175 0.87 -11.87 2.64
CA ARG A 175 0.46 -12.20 1.28
C ARG A 175 -0.99 -12.70 1.19
N THR A 176 -1.45 -13.41 2.22
CA THR A 176 -2.81 -13.95 2.32
C THR A 176 -3.88 -12.87 2.56
N LEU A 177 -3.49 -11.65 2.94
CA LEU A 177 -4.37 -10.52 3.25
C LEU A 177 -4.33 -9.41 2.19
N MET A 178 -3.81 -9.67 0.98
CA MET A 178 -3.78 -8.70 -0.12
C MET A 178 -4.52 -9.24 -1.35
N TYR A 179 -3.82 -9.56 -2.44
CA TYR A 179 -4.38 -10.10 -3.66
C TYR A 179 -5.25 -11.34 -3.45
N LYS A 180 -6.39 -11.37 -4.13
CA LYS A 180 -7.25 -12.54 -4.27
C LYS A 180 -7.66 -12.66 -5.74
N PRO A 181 -7.42 -13.80 -6.41
CA PRO A 181 -7.72 -13.94 -7.84
C PRO A 181 -9.23 -13.86 -8.11
N LEU A 182 -9.62 -13.50 -9.33
CA LEU A 182 -11.02 -13.42 -9.81
C LEU A 182 -11.66 -14.81 -9.98
N ILE A 183 -11.81 -15.57 -8.90
CA ILE A 183 -12.34 -16.94 -8.94
C ILE A 183 -13.57 -17.14 -8.06
N TYR A 184 -13.84 -16.21 -7.13
CA TYR A 184 -14.88 -16.36 -6.13
C TYR A 184 -16.27 -16.13 -6.74
N ARG A 185 -17.23 -17.01 -6.47
CA ARG A 185 -18.57 -16.94 -7.09
C ARG A 185 -19.47 -15.93 -6.42
N SER A 186 -19.20 -15.61 -5.16
CA SER A 186 -19.93 -14.60 -4.39
C SER A 186 -18.97 -13.70 -3.63
N LEU A 187 -19.47 -12.52 -3.24
CA LEU A 187 -18.76 -11.62 -2.33
C LEU A 187 -18.51 -12.32 -0.98
N MET A 188 -19.45 -13.14 -0.50
CA MET A 188 -19.31 -13.88 0.75
C MET A 188 -18.11 -14.84 0.72
N ASP A 189 -17.91 -15.56 -0.40
CA ASP A 189 -16.77 -16.47 -0.55
C ASP A 189 -15.43 -15.72 -0.44
N LEU A 190 -15.34 -14.54 -1.07
CA LEU A 190 -14.16 -13.68 -0.98
C LEU A 190 -13.92 -13.17 0.46
N ILE A 191 -14.97 -12.69 1.13
CA ILE A 191 -14.86 -12.19 2.52
C ILE A 191 -14.47 -13.32 3.48
N GLN A 192 -15.04 -14.51 3.32
CA GLN A 192 -14.71 -15.67 4.15
C GLN A 192 -13.24 -16.07 3.99
N GLN A 193 -12.67 -15.94 2.80
CA GLN A 193 -11.23 -16.16 2.59
C GLN A 193 -10.36 -15.16 3.34
N TYR A 194 -10.72 -13.87 3.38
CA TYR A 194 -9.99 -12.90 4.21
C TYR A 194 -10.12 -13.19 5.70
N LYS A 195 -11.30 -13.64 6.14
CA LYS A 195 -11.53 -14.04 7.53
C LYS A 195 -10.62 -15.20 7.91
N THR A 196 -10.64 -16.31 7.17
CA THR A 196 -9.78 -17.46 7.41
C THR A 196 -8.30 -17.09 7.37
N SER A 197 -7.87 -16.32 6.36
CA SER A 197 -6.49 -15.82 6.30
C SER A 197 -6.09 -14.93 7.49
N SER A 198 -7.05 -14.24 8.13
CA SER A 198 -6.80 -13.41 9.32
C SER A 198 -6.72 -14.25 10.60
N GLU A 199 -7.42 -15.37 10.66
CA GLU A 199 -7.39 -16.31 11.79
C GLU A 199 -6.11 -17.15 11.84
N GLU A 200 -5.45 -17.35 10.68
CA GLU A 200 -4.12 -17.97 10.56
C GLU A 200 -2.97 -17.01 10.92
N CYS A 201 -3.28 -15.81 11.46
CA CYS A 201 -2.30 -14.78 11.79
C CYS A 201 -1.92 -14.74 13.26
#